data_AF-A0A7S4CQP1-F1
#
_entry.id   AF-A0A7S4CQP1-F1
#
_cell.length_a   1.000
_cell.length_b   1.000
_cell.length_c   1.000
_cell.angle_alpha   90.00
_cell.angle_beta   90.00
_cell.angle_gamma   90.00
#
_symmetry.space_group_name_H-M   'P 1'
#
loop_
_entity.id
_entity.type
_entity.pdbx_description
1 polymer ?
#
loop_
_entity_poly.entity_id
_entity_poly.type
_entity_poly.pdbx_seq_one_letter_code
_entity_poly.pdbx_strand_id
1 'polypeptide(L)'
;EGGEPSLNRPGFPSVNVPELDELFSTMRDKCFQTSKYPVIFIFELHCRDSVQQKLATMLKTFLGFGLNKDFENCTPEDCKERFLVVADASQAGEGESATVHKALKELCTFEMHPFQGSLGAIQKQFDANKAMAGKQILRLKDAHLELNMEKGEVFANFNDKHLSYWIPRNETTNSFAADAWALGVQM
;
A
#
# COMPACT_ATOMS: atom_id res chain seq x y z
N GLU A 1 -15.52 1.78 24.41
CA GLU A 1 -15.95 2.95 23.62
C GLU A 1 -15.24 2.94 22.26
N GLY A 2 -16.01 3.04 21.18
CA GLY A 2 -15.58 2.80 19.80
C GLY A 2 -15.09 4.08 19.12
N GLY A 3 -13.78 4.35 19.17
CA GLY A 3 -13.16 5.49 18.46
C GLY A 3 -13.45 5.53 16.96
N GLU A 4 -13.29 6.71 16.38
CA GLU A 4 -13.43 6.94 14.93
C GLU A 4 -12.09 6.73 14.21
N PRO A 5 -12.11 6.22 12.96
CA PRO A 5 -10.94 6.22 12.10
C PRO A 5 -10.42 7.65 11.93
N SER A 6 -9.12 7.85 12.13
CA SER A 6 -8.47 9.14 11.95
C SER A 6 -7.08 8.95 11.37
N LEU A 7 -6.62 9.95 10.63
CA LEU A 7 -5.24 10.01 10.18
C LEU A 7 -4.40 10.73 11.23
N ASN A 8 -3.24 10.16 11.53
CA ASN A 8 -2.24 10.77 12.40
C ASN A 8 -0.90 10.69 11.71
N ARG A 9 -0.08 11.74 11.85
CA ARG A 9 1.33 11.65 11.46
C ARG A 9 2.11 11.01 12.61
N PRO A 10 2.77 9.86 12.41
CA PRO A 10 3.61 9.27 13.44
C PRO A 10 4.64 10.30 13.94
N GLY A 11 4.67 10.54 15.26
CA GLY A 11 5.58 11.51 15.89
C GLY A 11 5.14 12.98 15.88
N PHE A 12 4.01 13.34 15.25
CA PHE A 12 3.51 14.72 15.20
C PHE A 12 2.00 14.82 15.47
N PRO A 13 1.55 14.62 16.73
CA PRO A 13 0.14 14.59 17.10
C PRO A 13 -0.58 15.95 17.02
N SER A 14 0.12 17.05 16.70
CA SER A 14 -0.43 18.41 16.65
C SER A 14 -0.78 18.91 15.24
N VAL A 15 -0.63 18.09 14.21
CA VAL A 15 -1.05 18.46 12.86
C VAL A 15 -2.56 18.27 12.76
N ASN A 16 -3.31 19.33 12.43
CA ASN A 16 -4.72 19.22 12.08
C ASN A 16 -4.83 18.38 10.80
N VAL A 17 -5.16 17.10 10.95
CA VAL A 17 -5.42 16.23 9.80
C VAL A 17 -6.92 16.29 9.49
N PRO A 18 -7.32 16.42 8.21
CA PRO A 18 -8.72 16.41 7.84
C PRO A 18 -9.44 15.16 8.34
N GLU A 19 -10.74 15.30 8.61
CA GLU A 19 -11.59 14.14 8.86
C GLU A 19 -11.58 13.23 7.63
N LEU A 20 -11.57 11.91 7.86
CA LEU A 20 -11.45 10.93 6.79
C LEU A 20 -12.59 11.01 5.77
N ASP A 21 -13.81 11.37 6.20
CA ASP A 21 -14.96 11.57 5.30
C ASP A 21 -14.74 12.74 4.33
N GLU A 22 -14.24 13.87 4.82
CA GLU A 22 -13.91 15.04 4.00
C GLU A 22 -12.79 14.69 3.01
N LEU A 23 -11.77 13.95 3.47
CA LEU A 23 -10.68 13.51 2.63
C LEU A 23 -11.17 12.58 1.51
N PHE A 24 -11.94 11.54 1.83
CA PHE A 24 -12.45 10.60 0.82
C PHE A 24 -13.39 11.28 -0.18
N SER A 25 -14.25 12.19 0.28
CA SER A 25 -15.10 12.98 -0.62
C SER A 25 -14.25 13.85 -1.56
N THR A 26 -13.25 14.55 -1.03
CA THR A 26 -12.36 15.41 -1.82
C THR A 26 -11.56 14.61 -2.84
N MET A 27 -11.04 13.45 -2.44
CA MET A 27 -10.26 12.58 -3.33
C MET A 27 -11.12 12.04 -4.46
N ARG A 28 -12.34 11.55 -4.17
CA ARG A 28 -13.28 11.09 -5.21
C ARG A 28 -13.50 12.16 -6.29
N ASP A 29 -13.68 13.40 -5.87
CA ASP A 29 -14.02 14.49 -6.78
C ASP A 29 -12.81 14.99 -7.59
N LYS A 30 -11.59 14.84 -7.05
CA LYS A 30 -10.36 15.41 -7.64
C LYS A 30 -9.45 14.40 -8.35
N CYS A 31 -9.41 13.14 -7.93
CA CYS A 31 -8.45 12.14 -8.39
C CYS A 31 -8.41 11.97 -9.91
N PHE A 32 -9.54 12.14 -10.60
CA PHE A 32 -9.64 11.91 -12.05
C PHE A 32 -9.81 13.18 -12.90
N GLN A 33 -9.55 14.36 -12.33
CA GLN A 33 -9.68 15.63 -13.05
C GLN A 33 -8.53 15.85 -14.04
N THR A 34 -7.32 15.46 -13.66
CA THR A 34 -6.09 15.69 -14.46
C THR A 34 -5.58 14.42 -15.14
N SER A 35 -5.87 13.24 -14.59
CA SER A 35 -5.50 11.94 -15.16
C SER A 35 -6.66 10.97 -15.02
N LYS A 36 -6.96 10.20 -16.06
CA LYS A 36 -8.00 9.16 -15.99
C LYS A 36 -7.48 7.81 -15.49
N TYR A 37 -6.18 7.64 -15.32
CA TYR A 37 -5.57 6.38 -14.88
C TYR A 37 -5.92 6.04 -13.42
N PRO A 38 -5.82 4.76 -13.01
CA PRO A 38 -6.22 4.32 -11.68
C PRO A 38 -5.42 4.99 -10.57
N VAL A 39 -6.07 5.16 -9.41
CA VAL A 39 -5.45 5.64 -8.17
C VAL A 39 -5.34 4.49 -7.18
N ILE A 40 -4.15 4.32 -6.59
CA ILE A 40 -3.87 3.29 -5.58
C ILE A 40 -3.84 3.93 -4.20
N PHE A 41 -4.73 3.49 -3.30
CA PHE A 41 -4.68 3.85 -1.88
C PHE A 41 -3.93 2.80 -1.10
N ILE A 42 -2.82 3.20 -0.48
CA ILE A 42 -2.03 2.35 0.41
C ILE A 42 -2.27 2.80 1.85
N PHE A 43 -2.97 1.98 2.63
CA PHE A 43 -3.28 2.24 4.04
C PHE A 43 -2.25 1.58 4.95
N GLU A 44 -1.56 2.40 5.74
CA GLU A 44 -0.75 1.94 6.87
C GLU A 44 -1.62 1.96 8.14
N LEU A 45 -2.04 0.78 8.61
CA LEU A 45 -3.06 0.63 9.63
C LEU A 45 -2.44 0.50 11.03
N HIS A 46 -2.78 1.46 11.88
CA HIS A 46 -2.41 1.53 13.31
C HIS A 46 -3.63 1.43 14.23
N CYS A 47 -4.72 0.83 13.75
CA CYS A 47 -6.00 0.83 14.44
C CYS A 47 -6.53 -0.59 14.65
N ARG A 48 -7.23 -0.77 15.77
CA ARG A 48 -7.90 -2.02 16.15
C ARG A 48 -9.01 -2.41 15.17
N ASP A 49 -9.38 -3.68 15.18
CA ASP A 49 -10.36 -4.28 14.27
C ASP A 49 -11.68 -3.51 14.14
N SER A 50 -12.26 -3.06 15.26
CA SER A 50 -13.52 -2.29 15.24
C SER A 50 -13.41 -0.98 14.46
N VAL A 51 -12.23 -0.35 14.44
CA VAL A 51 -11.96 0.87 13.67
C VAL A 51 -11.70 0.53 12.20
N GLN A 52 -10.99 -0.57 11.93
CA GLN A 52 -10.80 -1.06 10.56
C GLN A 52 -12.13 -1.44 9.89
N GLN A 53 -13.10 -1.97 10.64
CA GLN A 53 -14.44 -2.25 10.13
C GLN A 53 -15.19 -0.97 9.74
N LYS A 54 -15.08 0.09 10.54
CA LYS A 54 -15.64 1.41 10.19
C LYS A 54 -14.97 1.96 8.94
N LEU A 55 -13.64 1.92 8.86
CA LEU A 55 -12.88 2.33 7.68
C LEU A 55 -13.32 1.58 6.42
N ALA A 56 -13.51 0.26 6.49
CA ALA A 56 -14.02 -0.52 5.37
C ALA A 56 -15.41 -0.06 4.92
N THR A 57 -16.29 0.29 5.86
CA THR A 57 -17.62 0.82 5.58
C THR A 57 -17.55 2.18 4.88
N MET A 58 -16.67 3.07 5.34
CA MET A 58 -16.43 4.37 4.71
C MET A 58 -15.91 4.17 3.28
N LEU A 59 -14.86 3.37 3.08
CA LEU A 59 -14.28 3.11 1.76
C LEU A 59 -15.30 2.52 0.79
N LYS A 60 -16.16 1.60 1.24
CA LYS A 60 -17.23 1.05 0.41
C LYS A 60 -18.24 2.11 -0.01
N THR A 61 -18.56 3.04 0.89
CA THR A 61 -19.47 4.17 0.60
C THR A 61 -18.87 5.14 -0.42
N PHE A 62 -17.59 5.49 -0.28
CA PHE A 62 -16.95 6.50 -1.12
C PHE A 62 -16.41 5.95 -2.45
N LEU A 63 -15.78 4.78 -2.41
CA LEU A 63 -15.13 4.18 -3.58
C LEU A 63 -16.06 3.24 -4.36
N GLY A 64 -17.16 2.79 -3.74
CA GLY A 64 -18.16 1.84 -4.24
C GLY A 64 -18.05 1.37 -5.69
N PHE A 65 -18.41 2.22 -6.65
CA PHE A 65 -18.42 1.88 -8.09
C PHE A 65 -17.04 1.98 -8.77
N GLY A 66 -16.13 2.79 -8.22
CA GLY A 66 -14.77 2.94 -8.72
C GLY A 66 -13.82 1.87 -8.21
N LEU A 67 -14.18 1.08 -7.19
CA LEU A 67 -13.29 0.05 -6.64
C LEU A 67 -13.11 -1.09 -7.66
N ASN A 68 -11.88 -1.32 -8.13
CA ASN A 68 -11.55 -2.45 -8.98
C ASN A 68 -10.84 -3.56 -8.19
N LYS A 69 -11.45 -4.74 -8.16
CA LYS A 69 -10.90 -5.94 -7.50
C LYS A 69 -10.27 -6.92 -8.49
N ASP A 70 -10.68 -6.86 -9.75
CA ASP A 70 -10.29 -7.84 -10.77
C ASP A 70 -9.09 -7.32 -11.57
N PHE A 71 -8.02 -6.94 -10.87
CA PHE A 71 -6.84 -6.36 -11.50
C PHE A 71 -5.93 -7.41 -12.16
N GLU A 72 -6.18 -8.71 -12.00
CA GLU A 72 -5.26 -9.79 -12.42
C GLU A 72 -4.83 -9.71 -13.89
N ASN A 73 -5.67 -9.17 -14.78
CA ASN A 73 -5.33 -8.99 -16.20
C ASN A 73 -5.60 -7.57 -16.72
N CYS A 74 -5.81 -6.60 -15.83
CA CYS A 74 -6.05 -5.24 -16.25
C CYS A 74 -4.74 -4.50 -16.51
N THR A 75 -4.72 -3.80 -17.63
CA THR A 75 -3.77 -2.71 -17.90
C THR A 75 -4.25 -1.43 -17.18
N PRO A 76 -3.40 -0.39 -17.08
CA PRO A 76 -3.84 0.91 -16.60
C PRO A 76 -5.03 1.47 -17.39
N GLU A 77 -5.12 1.13 -18.69
CA GLU A 77 -6.20 1.57 -19.59
C GLU A 77 -7.56 0.95 -19.19
N ASP A 78 -7.57 -0.34 -18.84
CA ASP A 78 -8.77 -1.05 -18.38
C ASP A 78 -9.27 -0.55 -17.01
N CYS A 79 -8.38 0.12 -16.26
CA CYS A 79 -8.63 0.62 -14.92
C CYS A 79 -8.87 2.13 -14.86
N LYS A 80 -9.21 2.76 -15.97
CA LYS A 80 -9.51 4.19 -15.96
C LYS A 80 -10.65 4.51 -14.99
N GLU A 81 -10.46 5.57 -14.22
CA GLU A 81 -11.40 6.06 -13.20
C GLU A 81 -11.74 4.96 -12.18
N ARG A 82 -10.72 4.17 -11.80
CA ARG A 82 -10.82 3.16 -10.75
C ARG A 82 -9.87 3.45 -9.59
N PHE A 83 -10.29 2.98 -8.42
CA PHE A 83 -9.52 2.96 -7.20
C PHE A 83 -9.08 1.54 -6.90
N LEU A 84 -7.80 1.37 -6.57
CA LEU A 84 -7.22 0.13 -6.07
C LEU A 84 -6.87 0.33 -4.59
N VAL A 85 -7.06 -0.69 -3.76
CA VAL A 85 -6.84 -0.58 -2.31
C VAL A 85 -5.80 -1.59 -1.85
N VAL A 86 -4.90 -1.13 -1.00
CA VAL A 86 -3.89 -1.94 -0.33
C VAL A 86 -3.94 -1.61 1.17
N ALA A 87 -3.93 -2.62 2.01
CA ALA A 87 -3.87 -2.46 3.46
C ALA A 87 -2.63 -3.17 4.04
N ASP A 88 -1.84 -2.43 4.82
CA ASP A 88 -0.71 -2.94 5.62
C ASP A 88 -1.05 -2.80 7.09
N ALA A 89 -1.19 -3.92 7.80
CA ALA A 89 -1.31 -3.91 9.25
C ALA A 89 0.09 -3.83 9.87
N SER A 90 0.69 -2.64 9.81
CA SER A 90 1.98 -2.37 10.41
C SER A 90 1.79 -2.01 11.88
N GLN A 91 1.81 -3.01 12.76
CA GLN A 91 1.77 -2.85 14.22
C GLN A 91 0.47 -2.24 14.77
N ALA A 92 -0.54 -3.09 14.98
CA ALA A 92 -1.48 -2.82 16.06
C ALA A 92 -0.68 -2.76 17.39
N GLY A 93 -1.09 -1.90 18.32
CA GLY A 93 -0.35 -1.65 19.57
C GLY A 93 -0.01 -2.92 20.36
N GLU A 94 0.90 -2.78 21.34
CA GLU A 94 1.43 -3.89 22.15
C GLU A 94 0.36 -4.92 22.55
N GLY A 95 0.49 -6.15 22.03
CA GLY A 95 -0.34 -7.30 22.42
C GLY A 95 -1.43 -7.72 21.45
N GLU A 96 -1.74 -6.94 20.40
CA GLU A 96 -2.65 -7.35 19.33
C GLU A 96 -1.87 -7.77 18.07
N SER A 97 -2.21 -8.93 17.50
CA SER A 97 -1.68 -9.33 16.20
C SER A 97 -2.18 -8.32 15.16
N ALA A 98 -1.24 -7.60 14.53
CA ALA A 98 -1.56 -6.65 13.47
C ALA A 98 -2.11 -7.41 12.26
N THR A 99 -3.43 -7.57 12.22
CA THR A 99 -4.11 -8.22 11.09
C THR A 99 -5.05 -7.23 10.43
N VAL A 100 -5.14 -7.34 9.11
CA VAL A 100 -6.13 -6.60 8.34
C VAL A 100 -7.48 -7.26 8.57
N HIS A 101 -8.42 -6.52 9.14
CA HIS A 101 -9.77 -6.99 9.41
C HIS A 101 -10.43 -7.49 8.11
N LYS A 102 -11.18 -8.60 8.20
CA LYS A 102 -11.78 -9.28 7.03
C LYS A 102 -12.53 -8.32 6.09
N ALA A 103 -13.34 -7.42 6.65
CA ALA A 103 -14.13 -6.47 5.85
C ALA A 103 -13.25 -5.51 5.01
N LEU A 104 -12.06 -5.15 5.51
CA LEU A 104 -11.11 -4.32 4.77
C LEU A 104 -10.30 -5.16 3.78
N LYS A 105 -9.93 -6.39 4.16
CA LYS A 105 -9.27 -7.35 3.26
C LYS A 105 -10.12 -7.64 2.03
N GLU A 106 -11.44 -7.75 2.17
CA GLU A 106 -12.38 -7.93 1.06
C GLU A 106 -12.41 -6.74 0.08
N LEU A 107 -11.96 -5.55 0.48
CA LEU A 107 -11.86 -4.37 -0.39
C LEU A 107 -10.50 -4.25 -1.07
N CYS A 108 -9.48 -4.96 -0.59
CA CYS A 108 -8.13 -4.86 -1.12
C CYS A 108 -8.04 -5.49 -2.51
N THR A 109 -7.36 -4.78 -3.41
CA THR A 109 -7.01 -5.25 -4.75
C THR A 109 -5.73 -6.08 -4.73
N PHE A 110 -4.79 -5.74 -3.85
CA PHE A 110 -3.50 -6.42 -3.72
C PHE A 110 -3.31 -6.96 -2.31
N GLU A 111 -2.62 -8.09 -2.20
CA GLU A 111 -2.09 -8.54 -0.92
C GLU A 111 -0.75 -7.85 -0.63
N MET A 112 -0.68 -7.14 0.49
CA MET A 112 0.54 -6.51 0.98
C MET A 112 1.40 -7.58 1.66
N HIS A 113 2.66 -7.69 1.24
CA HIS A 113 3.64 -8.49 1.95
C HIS A 113 4.74 -7.57 2.48
N PRO A 114 4.85 -7.39 3.81
CA PRO A 114 5.97 -6.66 4.36
C PRO A 114 7.25 -7.47 4.18
N PHE A 115 8.33 -6.78 3.87
CA PHE A 115 9.65 -7.39 3.90
C PHE A 115 10.07 -7.63 5.36
N GLN A 116 10.28 -8.88 5.76
CA GLN A 116 10.74 -9.23 7.11
C GLN A 116 12.06 -10.00 7.09
N GLY A 117 12.97 -9.61 7.99
CA GLY A 117 14.18 -10.38 8.30
C GLY A 117 15.46 -9.88 7.65
N SER A 118 16.50 -10.72 7.76
CA SER A 118 17.84 -10.43 7.24
C SER A 118 17.92 -10.59 5.72
N LEU A 119 18.97 -10.04 5.12
CA LEU A 119 19.35 -10.19 3.71
C LEU A 119 19.09 -11.56 3.05
N GLY A 120 19.33 -12.67 3.75
CA GLY A 120 19.05 -14.02 3.23
C GLY A 120 17.57 -14.42 3.29
N ALA A 121 16.83 -13.92 4.27
CA ALA A 121 15.37 -14.05 4.32
C ALA A 121 14.72 -13.28 3.16
N ILE A 122 15.35 -12.19 2.71
CA ILE A 122 14.90 -11.39 1.58
C ILE A 122 14.82 -12.20 0.30
N GLN A 123 15.93 -12.80 -0.11
CA GLN A 123 15.94 -13.63 -1.32
C GLN A 123 14.95 -14.81 -1.22
N LYS A 124 14.90 -15.48 -0.06
CA LYS A 124 14.01 -16.62 0.15
C LYS A 124 12.53 -16.23 0.07
N GLN A 125 12.16 -15.07 0.60
CA GLN A 125 10.82 -14.53 0.50
C GLN A 125 10.49 -14.16 -0.96
N PHE A 126 11.42 -13.60 -1.72
CA PHE A 126 11.23 -13.36 -3.16
C PHE A 126 10.98 -14.64 -3.96
N ASP A 127 11.79 -15.67 -3.73
CA ASP A 127 11.63 -16.94 -4.44
C ASP A 127 10.30 -17.63 -4.08
N ALA A 128 9.85 -17.49 -2.82
CA ALA A 128 8.52 -17.91 -2.40
C ALA A 128 7.41 -17.09 -3.08
N ASN A 129 7.58 -15.77 -3.18
CA ASN A 129 6.60 -14.87 -3.79
C ASN A 129 6.43 -15.13 -5.30
N LYS A 130 7.50 -15.49 -6.02
CA LYS A 130 7.42 -15.92 -7.44
C LYS A 130 6.47 -17.10 -7.66
N ALA A 131 6.29 -17.94 -6.65
CA ALA A 131 5.43 -19.12 -6.70
C ALA A 131 4.00 -18.85 -6.21
N MET A 132 3.71 -17.66 -5.68
CA MET A 132 2.39 -17.33 -5.16
C MET A 132 1.42 -16.90 -6.28
N ALA A 133 0.17 -17.31 -6.13
CA ALA A 133 -0.94 -16.86 -6.99
C ALA A 133 -1.45 -15.48 -6.52
N GLY A 134 -1.91 -14.65 -7.46
CA GLY A 134 -2.44 -13.32 -7.19
C GLY A 134 -1.42 -12.17 -7.32
N LYS A 135 -1.92 -10.95 -7.48
CA LYS A 135 -1.08 -9.75 -7.54
C LYS A 135 -0.72 -9.27 -6.14
N GLN A 136 0.57 -9.27 -5.85
CA GLN A 136 1.15 -8.78 -4.62
C GLN A 136 1.67 -7.37 -4.79
N ILE A 137 1.70 -6.64 -3.69
CA ILE A 137 2.44 -5.39 -3.60
C ILE A 137 3.47 -5.48 -2.48
N LEU A 138 4.70 -5.11 -2.81
CA LEU A 138 5.84 -5.17 -1.91
C LEU A 138 6.19 -3.78 -1.40
N ARG A 139 6.26 -3.64 -0.07
CA ARG A 139 6.77 -2.43 0.58
C ARG A 139 8.28 -2.50 0.73
N LEU A 140 8.99 -1.55 0.11
CA LEU A 140 10.43 -1.37 0.21
C LEU A 140 10.79 -0.19 1.11
N LYS A 141 12.00 -0.26 1.65
CA LYS A 141 12.67 0.76 2.48
C LYS A 141 14.10 0.91 1.95
N ASP A 142 14.81 1.96 2.33
CA ASP A 142 16.16 2.28 1.82
C ASP A 142 17.13 1.08 1.86
N ALA A 143 17.17 0.34 2.98
CA ALA A 143 18.03 -0.83 3.12
C ALA A 143 17.77 -1.94 2.07
N HIS A 144 16.56 -2.00 1.51
CA HIS A 144 16.22 -2.95 0.44
C HIS A 144 16.75 -2.47 -0.92
N LEU A 145 16.74 -1.15 -1.17
CA LEU A 145 17.30 -0.57 -2.38
C LEU A 145 18.81 -0.71 -2.40
N GLU A 146 19.47 -0.33 -1.29
CA GLU A 146 20.92 -0.47 -1.10
C GLU A 146 21.37 -1.91 -1.38
N LEU A 147 20.66 -2.88 -0.81
CA LEU A 147 20.91 -4.30 -1.08
C LEU A 147 20.79 -4.65 -2.57
N ASN A 148 19.73 -4.22 -3.24
CA ASN A 148 19.55 -4.60 -4.63
C ASN A 148 20.57 -3.92 -5.56
N MET A 149 21.08 -2.75 -5.20
CA MET A 149 22.23 -2.14 -5.87
C MET A 149 23.51 -2.98 -5.69
N GLU A 150 23.70 -3.61 -4.53
CA GLU A 150 24.84 -4.51 -4.27
C GLU A 150 24.74 -5.87 -4.96
N LYS A 151 23.52 -6.41 -5.13
CA LYS A 151 23.29 -7.79 -5.63
C LYS A 151 22.67 -7.90 -7.02
N GLY A 152 22.19 -6.80 -7.59
CA GLY A 152 21.99 -6.60 -9.01
C GLY A 152 20.74 -7.19 -9.70
N GLU A 153 19.88 -8.00 -9.07
CA GLU A 153 18.88 -8.77 -9.86
C GLU A 153 17.55 -9.11 -9.16
N VAL A 154 17.30 -8.62 -7.94
CA VAL A 154 16.21 -9.17 -7.10
C VAL A 154 14.83 -8.63 -7.50
N PHE A 155 14.70 -7.33 -7.79
CA PHE A 155 13.38 -6.70 -8.00
C PHE A 155 12.81 -6.84 -9.42
N ALA A 156 13.64 -6.83 -10.47
CA ALA A 156 13.17 -6.88 -11.86
C ALA A 156 12.26 -8.10 -12.11
N ASN A 157 12.68 -9.28 -11.65
CA ASN A 157 11.91 -10.52 -11.82
C ASN A 157 10.58 -10.54 -11.03
N PHE A 158 10.49 -9.81 -9.93
CA PHE A 158 9.25 -9.70 -9.15
C PHE A 158 8.29 -8.71 -9.82
N ASN A 159 8.82 -7.61 -10.32
CA ASN A 159 8.06 -6.51 -10.90
C ASN A 159 7.45 -6.82 -12.28
N ASP A 160 7.86 -7.92 -12.92
CA ASP A 160 7.19 -8.47 -14.11
C ASP A 160 5.74 -8.92 -13.83
N LYS A 161 5.43 -9.33 -12.60
CA LYS A 161 4.12 -9.91 -12.23
C LYS A 161 3.45 -9.21 -11.05
N HIS A 162 4.20 -8.40 -10.31
CA HIS A 162 3.77 -7.79 -9.07
C HIS A 162 4.16 -6.30 -9.03
N LEU A 163 3.68 -5.59 -8.01
CA LEU A 163 4.03 -4.19 -7.80
C LEU A 163 4.97 -4.05 -6.60
N SER A 164 5.83 -3.06 -6.64
CA SER A 164 6.62 -2.63 -5.49
C SER A 164 6.48 -1.12 -5.31
N TYR A 165 6.49 -0.69 -4.06
CA TYR A 165 6.58 0.72 -3.72
C TYR A 165 7.66 0.96 -2.67
N TRP A 166 8.31 2.10 -2.72
CA TRP A 166 9.39 2.47 -1.82
C TRP A 166 8.98 3.65 -0.94
N ILE A 167 9.25 3.53 0.37
CA ILE A 167 9.13 4.63 1.32
C ILE A 167 10.55 5.01 1.81
N PRO A 168 10.97 6.27 1.62
CA PRO A 168 12.27 6.75 2.12
C PRO A 168 12.31 6.73 3.65
N ARG A 169 13.50 6.49 4.24
CA ARG A 169 13.69 6.60 5.70
C ARG A 169 13.44 8.02 6.21
N ASN A 170 13.68 9.02 5.38
CA ASN A 170 13.48 10.43 5.71
C ASN A 170 12.61 11.09 4.63
N GLU A 171 11.44 11.61 5.02
CA GLU A 171 10.45 12.21 4.10
C GLU A 171 10.98 13.42 3.30
N THR A 172 12.17 13.92 3.62
CA THR A 172 12.77 15.12 3.01
C THR A 172 13.83 14.83 1.95
N THR A 173 14.26 13.58 1.77
CA THR A 173 15.33 13.21 0.82
C THR A 173 14.78 12.35 -0.31
N ASN A 174 14.48 12.97 -1.46
CA ASN A 174 14.11 12.29 -2.71
C ASN A 174 15.30 11.65 -3.45
N SER A 175 16.47 11.53 -2.82
CA SER A 175 17.72 11.19 -3.50
C SER A 175 17.74 9.79 -4.14
N PHE A 176 16.90 8.87 -3.67
CA PHE A 176 16.87 7.48 -4.14
C PHE A 176 15.71 7.17 -5.10
N ALA A 177 14.90 8.15 -5.51
CA ALA A 177 13.79 7.88 -6.44
C ALA A 177 14.30 7.36 -7.79
N ALA A 178 15.38 7.94 -8.32
CA ALA A 178 16.01 7.47 -9.56
C ALA A 178 16.58 6.06 -9.42
N ASP A 179 17.18 5.75 -8.28
CA ASP A 179 17.72 4.41 -7.99
C ASP A 179 16.59 3.38 -7.87
N ALA A 180 15.50 3.71 -7.18
CA ALA A 180 14.32 2.86 -7.09
C ALA A 180 13.76 2.53 -8.49
N TRP A 181 13.61 3.54 -9.36
CA TRP A 181 13.17 3.33 -10.73
C TRP A 181 14.16 2.54 -11.58
N ALA A 182 15.46 2.76 -11.42
CA ALA A 182 16.49 1.98 -12.11
C ALA A 182 16.44 0.49 -11.73
N LEU A 183 15.96 0.18 -10.52
CA LEU A 183 15.73 -1.18 -10.04
C LEU A 183 14.33 -1.73 -10.40
N GLY A 184 13.53 -0.97 -11.15
CA GLY A 184 12.21 -1.35 -11.64
C GLY A 184 11.08 -1.15 -10.63
N VAL A 185 11.29 -0.44 -9.52
CA VAL A 185 10.23 -0.10 -8.55
C VAL A 185 9.23 0.85 -9.19
N GLN A 186 7.93 0.58 -9.01
CA GLN A 186 6.87 1.32 -9.71
C GLN A 186 6.32 2.52 -8.94
N MET A 187 6.46 2.55 -7.61
CA MET A 187 5.82 3.53 -6.72
C MET A 187 6.76 4.05 -5.62
#